data_AF-A0A972KVN7-F1
#
_entry.id   AF-A0A972KVN7-F1
#
_cell.length_a   1.000
_cell.length_b   1.000
_cell.length_c   1.000
_cell.angle_alpha   90.00
_cell.angle_beta   90.00
_cell.angle_gamma   90.00
#
_symmetry.space_group_name_H-M   'P 1'
#
loop_
_entity.id
_entity.type
_entity.pdbx_description
1 polymer ?
#
loop_
_entity_poly.entity_id
_entity_poly.type
_entity_poly.pdbx_seq_one_letter_code
_entity_poly.pdbx_strand_id
1 'polypeptide(L)'
;MVNDPVCGMTIEVSNAAAQERYQGTTWYFCSDSCHSKFLVDPARYAQHETMTDPVCYMEVSLDSGYHAEYEGKTYYFCCESCLGKFMKDPTQYGRADA
;
A
#
# COMPACT_ATOMS: atom_id res chain seq x y z
N MET A 1 -11.29 8.64 3.09
CA MET A 1 -10.46 8.89 1.90
C MET A 1 -9.74 7.64 1.43
N VAL A 2 -9.90 7.30 0.16
CA VAL A 2 -9.21 6.23 -0.60
C VAL A 2 -8.77 6.78 -1.95
N ASN A 3 -7.83 6.13 -2.64
CA ASN A 3 -7.36 6.61 -3.94
C ASN A 3 -7.93 5.77 -5.08
N ASP A 4 -8.36 6.43 -6.16
CA ASP A 4 -8.69 5.77 -7.42
C ASP A 4 -7.43 5.10 -8.00
N PRO A 5 -7.40 3.78 -8.20
CA PRO A 5 -6.20 3.10 -8.67
C PRO A 5 -5.85 3.40 -10.14
N VAL A 6 -6.78 3.97 -10.91
CA VAL A 6 -6.60 4.29 -12.33
C VAL A 6 -6.03 5.68 -12.54
N CYS A 7 -6.43 6.66 -11.73
CA CYS A 7 -6.02 8.06 -11.90
C CYS A 7 -5.36 8.71 -10.67
N GLY A 8 -5.33 8.03 -9.52
CA GLY A 8 -4.74 8.53 -8.27
C GLY A 8 -5.59 9.57 -7.53
N MET A 9 -6.82 9.86 -7.98
CA MET A 9 -7.69 10.84 -7.33
C MET A 9 -8.11 10.35 -5.95
N THR A 10 -7.97 11.21 -4.93
CA THR A 10 -8.49 10.95 -3.58
C THR A 10 -10.01 11.10 -3.55
N ILE A 11 -10.70 10.07 -3.05
CA ILE A 11 -12.15 9.92 -3.02
C ILE A 11 -12.61 9.70 -1.58
N GLU A 12 -13.67 10.39 -1.16
CA GLU A 12 -14.43 9.98 0.01
C GLU A 12 -15.27 8.76 -0.35
N VAL A 13 -15.16 7.67 0.43
CA VAL A 13 -15.81 6.38 0.13
C VAL A 13 -17.33 6.54 -0.11
N SER A 14 -17.99 7.40 0.66
CA SER A 14 -19.42 7.69 0.52
C SER A 14 -19.79 8.40 -0.79
N ASN A 15 -18.82 8.99 -1.47
CA ASN A 15 -18.97 9.75 -2.71
C ASN A 15 -18.31 9.05 -3.91
N ALA A 16 -17.87 7.80 -3.77
CA ALA A 16 -17.32 7.05 -4.88
C ALA A 16 -18.38 6.88 -5.98
N ALA A 17 -18.01 7.18 -7.22
CA ALA A 17 -18.92 7.04 -8.36
C ALA A 17 -19.19 5.55 -8.65
N ALA A 18 -18.19 4.70 -8.42
CA ALA A 18 -18.29 3.26 -8.55
C ALA A 18 -17.35 2.54 -7.57
N GLN A 19 -17.61 1.26 -7.34
CA GLN A 19 -16.74 0.36 -6.58
C GLN A 19 -16.73 -1.04 -7.21
N GLU A 20 -15.61 -1.75 -7.09
CA GLU A 20 -15.44 -3.12 -7.61
C GLU A 20 -14.73 -3.99 -6.59
N ARG A 21 -15.12 -5.26 -6.47
CA ARG A 21 -14.41 -6.20 -5.60
C ARG A 21 -13.46 -7.05 -6.43
N TYR A 22 -12.16 -6.89 -6.21
CA TYR A 22 -11.13 -7.63 -6.93
C TYR A 22 -10.05 -8.12 -5.97
N GLN A 23 -9.71 -9.41 -6.04
CA GLN A 23 -8.77 -10.11 -5.15
C GLN A 23 -9.06 -9.92 -3.64
N GLY A 24 -10.34 -9.87 -3.27
CA GLY A 24 -10.76 -9.72 -1.88
C GLY A 24 -10.81 -8.27 -1.37
N THR A 25 -10.22 -7.32 -2.10
CA THR A 25 -10.23 -5.88 -1.81
C THR A 25 -11.37 -5.17 -2.56
N THR A 26 -12.00 -4.20 -1.92
CA THR A 26 -12.94 -3.28 -2.58
C THR A 26 -12.19 -2.05 -3.07
N TRP A 27 -12.17 -1.86 -4.39
CA TRP A 27 -11.60 -0.71 -5.08
C TRP A 27 -12.68 0.32 -5.35
N TYR A 28 -12.32 1.61 -5.25
CA TYR A 28 -13.25 2.74 -5.42
C TYR A 28 -12.78 3.63 -6.56
N PHE A 29 -13.72 4.18 -7.32
CA PHE A 29 -13.43 4.94 -8.52
C PHE A 29 -14.12 6.30 -8.51
N CYS A 30 -13.44 7.31 -9.04
CA CYS A 30 -13.92 8.69 -9.10
C CYS A 30 -14.96 8.88 -10.21
N SER A 31 -15.02 7.96 -11.16
CA SER A 31 -15.93 7.98 -12.31
C SER A 31 -16.12 6.58 -12.90
N ASP A 32 -17.24 6.39 -13.61
CA ASP A 32 -17.51 5.16 -14.39
C ASP A 32 -16.42 4.87 -15.43
N SER A 33 -15.78 5.92 -15.95
CA SER A 33 -14.66 5.79 -16.90
C SER A 33 -13.43 5.17 -16.27
N CYS A 34 -13.13 5.48 -15.00
CA CYS A 34 -12.02 4.83 -14.27
C CYS A 34 -12.39 3.40 -13.92
N HIS A 35 -13.61 3.14 -13.44
CA HIS A 35 -14.09 1.78 -13.19
C HIS A 35 -14.03 0.91 -14.46
N SER A 36 -14.47 1.42 -15.61
CA SER A 36 -14.42 0.70 -16.88
C SER A 36 -12.99 0.34 -17.29
N LYS A 37 -12.02 1.27 -17.12
CA LYS A 37 -10.59 0.98 -17.38
C LYS A 37 -10.06 -0.10 -16.44
N PHE A 38 -10.45 -0.06 -15.17
CA PHE A 38 -10.07 -1.07 -14.19
C PHE A 38 -10.58 -2.45 -14.61
N LEU A 39 -11.84 -2.58 -15.06
CA LEU A 39 -12.41 -3.86 -15.48
C LEU A 39 -11.71 -4.49 -16.70
N VAL A 40 -11.08 -3.68 -17.55
CA VAL A 40 -10.34 -4.17 -18.73
C VAL A 40 -9.06 -4.88 -18.33
N ASP A 41 -8.32 -4.33 -17.36
CA ASP A 41 -7.08 -4.92 -16.85
C ASP A 41 -6.92 -4.63 -15.35
N PRO A 42 -7.65 -5.35 -14.48
CA PRO A 42 -7.63 -5.09 -13.05
C PRO A 42 -6.23 -5.30 -12.46
N ALA A 43 -5.48 -6.28 -12.97
CA ALA A 43 -4.13 -6.57 -12.49
C ALA A 43 -3.18 -5.39 -12.68
N ARG A 44 -3.35 -4.57 -13.73
CA ARG A 44 -2.54 -3.37 -13.94
C ARG A 44 -2.75 -2.30 -12.86
N TYR A 45 -3.95 -2.19 -12.32
CA TYR A 45 -4.35 -1.10 -11.42
C TYR A 45 -4.48 -1.55 -9.96
N ALA A 46 -4.82 -2.81 -9.73
CA ALA A 46 -4.98 -3.41 -8.42
C ALA A 46 -3.65 -3.85 -7.78
N GLN A 47 -2.54 -3.22 -8.18
CA GLN A 47 -1.26 -3.43 -7.52
C GLN A 47 -1.32 -2.69 -6.18
N HIS A 48 -1.29 -3.43 -5.07
CA HIS A 48 -0.91 -2.81 -3.81
C HIS A 48 0.56 -2.45 -3.92
N GLU A 49 0.89 -1.19 -3.65
CA GLU A 49 2.28 -0.85 -3.43
C GLU A 49 2.77 -1.72 -2.27
N THR A 50 3.87 -2.42 -2.51
CA THR A 50 4.55 -3.23 -1.51
C THR A 50 5.97 -2.74 -1.33
N MET A 51 6.52 -2.97 -0.15
CA MET A 51 7.91 -2.71 0.17
C MET A 51 8.49 -3.92 0.88
N THR A 52 9.80 -4.08 0.78
CA THR A 52 10.52 -5.13 1.48
C THR A 52 10.68 -4.76 2.96
N ASP A 53 10.22 -5.63 3.86
CA ASP A 53 10.51 -5.55 5.29
C ASP A 53 12.03 -5.66 5.49
N PRO A 54 12.72 -4.64 6.04
CA PRO A 54 14.18 -4.62 6.11
C PRO A 54 14.75 -5.59 7.16
N VAL A 55 13.91 -6.17 8.02
CA VAL A 55 14.31 -7.09 9.09
C VAL A 55 14.32 -8.54 8.60
N CYS A 56 13.39 -8.91 7.73
CA CYS A 56 13.19 -10.31 7.31
C CYS A 56 13.10 -10.51 5.80
N TYR A 57 13.13 -9.43 5.01
CA TYR A 57 13.05 -9.43 3.54
C TYR A 57 11.75 -9.98 2.96
N MET A 58 10.67 -10.02 3.75
CA MET A 58 9.36 -10.33 3.22
C MET A 58 8.74 -9.11 2.54
N GLU A 59 8.02 -9.34 1.45
CA GLU A 59 7.21 -8.31 0.82
C GLU A 59 6.01 -7.98 1.72
N VAL A 60 5.81 -6.69 2.00
CA VAL A 60 4.74 -6.19 2.86
C VAL A 60 4.02 -5.04 2.17
N SER A 61 2.69 -5.03 2.30
CA SER A 61 1.83 -3.98 1.77
C SER A 61 2.05 -2.64 2.49
N LEU A 62 2.01 -1.51 1.76
CA LEU A 62 2.14 -0.17 2.37
C LEU A 62 0.93 0.22 3.26
N ASP A 63 -0.13 -0.56 3.27
CA ASP A 63 -1.25 -0.44 4.22
C ASP A 63 -1.03 -1.22 5.53
N SER A 64 0.14 -1.86 5.71
CA SER A 64 0.47 -2.56 6.95
C SER A 64 0.34 -1.63 8.17
N GLY A 65 -0.41 -2.10 9.17
CA GLY A 65 -0.51 -1.44 10.48
C GLY A 65 0.82 -1.42 11.25
N TYR A 66 1.84 -2.14 10.78
CA TYR A 66 3.18 -2.13 11.35
C TYR A 66 4.11 -1.31 10.47
N HIS A 67 4.33 -0.04 10.83
CA HIS A 67 5.24 0.86 10.13
C HIS A 67 5.94 1.81 11.09
N ALA A 68 7.07 2.37 10.68
CA ALA A 68 7.83 3.37 11.41
C ALA A 68 8.51 4.35 10.46
N GLU A 69 8.62 5.62 10.84
CA GLU A 69 9.41 6.60 10.12
C GLU A 69 10.85 6.63 10.66
N TYR A 70 11.84 6.60 9.77
CA TYR A 70 13.26 6.75 10.10
C TYR A 70 13.99 7.47 8.97
N GLU A 71 14.77 8.50 9.30
CA GLU A 71 15.49 9.36 8.34
C GLU A 71 14.60 9.92 7.21
N GLY A 72 13.34 10.24 7.53
CA GLY A 72 12.37 10.76 6.56
C GLY A 72 11.84 9.72 5.55
N LYS A 73 12.15 8.43 5.75
CA LYS A 73 11.56 7.32 5.00
C LYS A 73 10.59 6.54 5.91
N THR A 74 9.45 6.14 5.37
CA THR A 74 8.53 5.23 6.06
C THR A 74 8.92 3.79 5.75
N TYR A 75 9.14 3.00 6.79
CA TYR A 75 9.41 1.57 6.73
C TYR A 75 8.16 0.77 7.13
N TYR A 76 7.84 -0.29 6.40
CA TYR A 76 6.71 -1.19 6.65
C TYR A 76 7.24 -2.56 7.07
N PHE A 77 6.52 -3.24 7.96
CA PHE A 77 6.93 -4.50 8.57
C PHE A 77 5.83 -5.54 8.46
N CYS A 78 6.23 -6.81 8.25
CA CYS A 78 5.29 -7.91 8.13
C CYS A 78 4.57 -8.25 9.45
N CYS A 79 5.16 -7.87 10.59
CA CYS A 79 4.59 -8.11 11.91
C CYS A 79 5.18 -7.18 12.98
N GLU A 80 4.51 -7.14 14.14
CA GLU A 80 4.96 -6.40 15.33
C GLU A 80 6.39 -6.77 15.77
N SER A 81 6.78 -8.03 15.61
CA SER A 81 8.13 -8.47 16.00
C SER A 81 9.23 -7.85 15.11
N CYS A 82 8.97 -7.68 13.82
CA CYS A 82 9.90 -6.99 12.91
C CYS A 82 9.96 -5.51 13.21
N LEU A 83 8.81 -4.85 13.40
CA LEU A 83 8.75 -3.44 13.84
C LEU A 83 9.54 -3.24 15.15
N GLY A 84 9.35 -4.11 16.14
CA GLY A 84 10.05 -4.03 17.42
C GLY A 84 11.57 -4.27 17.31
N LYS A 85 12.03 -5.07 16.35
CA LYS A 85 13.47 -5.23 16.05
C LYS A 85 14.02 -3.97 15.40
N PHE A 86 13.30 -3.42 14.41
CA PHE A 86 13.69 -2.19 13.73
C PHE A 86 13.81 -1.02 14.71
N MET A 87 12.82 -0.81 15.57
CA MET A 87 12.83 0.27 16.57
C MET A 87 13.99 0.19 17.57
N LYS A 88 14.54 -1.01 17.83
CA LYS A 88 15.68 -1.19 18.74
C LYS A 88 17.01 -0.77 18.12
N ASP A 89 17.17 -0.96 16.82
CA ASP A 89 18.38 -0.58 16.08
C ASP A 89 18.06 -0.21 14.62
N PRO A 90 17.43 0.95 14.38
CA PRO A 90 17.00 1.33 13.04
C PRO A 90 18.20 1.62 12.13
N THR A 91 19.37 1.96 12.66
CA THR A 91 20.60 2.15 11.88
C THR A 91 21.07 0.83 11.23
N GLN A 92 20.84 -0.30 11.91
CA GLN A 92 21.17 -1.63 11.39
C GLN A 92 20.31 -2.01 10.18
N TYR A 93 19.01 -1.68 10.20
CA TYR A 93 18.04 -2.12 9.19
C TYR A 93 17.71 -1.03 8.16
N GLY A 94 17.87 0.24 8.52
CA GLY A 94 17.55 1.42 7.71
C GLY A 94 18.57 1.73 6.61
N ARG A 95 19.64 0.94 6.51
CA ARG A 95 20.54 0.95 5.35
C ARG A 95 19.96 0.09 4.23
N ALA A 96 19.03 0.66 3.49
CA ALA A 96 18.72 0.19 2.14
C ALA A 96 19.75 0.77 1.16
N ASP A 97 20.95 0.17 1.08
CA ASP A 97 21.89 0.43 -0.02
C ASP A 97 22.58 -0.89 -0.43
N ALA A 98 21.99 -1.55 -1.43
CA ALA A 98 22.64 -1.92 -2.70
C ALA A 98 21.57 -2.43 -3.68
#